data_AF-A0A662FRH0-F1
#
_entry.id   AF-A0A662FRH0-F1
#
_cell.length_a   1.000
_cell.length_b   1.000
_cell.length_c   1.000
_cell.angle_alpha   90.00
_cell.angle_beta   90.00
_cell.angle_gamma   90.00
#
_symmetry.space_group_name_H-M   'P 1'
#
loop_
_entity.id
_entity.type
_entity.pdbx_description
1 polymer ?
#
loop_
_entity_poly.entity_id
_entity_poly.type
_entity_poly.pdbx_seq_one_letter_code
_entity_poly.pdbx_strand_id
1 'polypeptide(L)'
;VVFSDLVNFSHTVFLGRTEFNYTRFLKDAIFRETEFQPGFPLLELSVDKYILFRNAYFENQKNVIFDNVDMSKVSFIDTDITRIKFRNVKWEEYDNRYILYCEKLLILKNDGYYRYRHIVRALNRLKRLRSNEEELRKRIEELYKLSDERLSEKIHEIIEEIDHALKKSVKEWDRELLERIESQSIDEILSMYRALRENYEYYLRYETAGKFFISEMEMMKCSRRGIERAVLTLYKCLCLYGESCTRPIIWSVLIIVLFALVRLCLQLFSLPSTISLSDKTSVIAMFIENLEISAATFFQMYTVLEYHVLIERLLSVIILGCLFISLRRRFEKKVRTR
;
A
#
# COMPACT_ATOMS: atom_id res chain seq x y z
N VAL A 1 -0.51 25.88 -18.64
CA VAL A 1 0.05 25.57 -19.98
C VAL A 1 -0.99 24.83 -20.79
N VAL A 2 -1.08 25.05 -22.11
CA VAL A 2 -2.00 24.29 -22.99
C VAL A 2 -1.19 23.63 -24.09
N PHE A 3 -1.38 22.33 -24.23
CA PHE A 3 -0.87 21.55 -25.36
C PHE A 3 -2.04 21.23 -26.28
N SER A 4 -2.07 21.90 -27.44
CA SER A 4 -3.15 21.78 -28.43
C SER A 4 -3.00 20.61 -29.39
N ASP A 5 -1.79 20.05 -29.51
CA ASP A 5 -1.50 18.88 -30.33
C ASP A 5 -0.91 17.74 -29.49
N LEU A 6 -0.63 16.61 -30.14
CA LEU A 6 0.08 15.47 -29.56
C LEU A 6 1.35 15.94 -28.83
N VAL A 7 1.50 15.52 -27.58
CA VAL A 7 2.74 15.72 -26.83
C VAL A 7 3.36 14.37 -26.52
N ASN A 8 4.64 14.25 -26.87
CA ASN A 8 5.40 13.03 -26.67
C ASN A 8 6.64 13.31 -25.81
N PHE A 9 6.61 12.85 -24.56
CA PHE A 9 7.71 12.87 -23.60
C PHE A 9 8.46 11.53 -23.53
N SER A 10 8.40 10.71 -24.58
CA SER A 10 9.12 9.45 -24.60
C SER A 10 10.63 9.66 -24.50
N HIS A 11 11.31 8.83 -23.71
CA HIS A 11 12.76 8.92 -23.43
C HIS A 11 13.23 10.29 -22.88
N THR A 12 12.28 11.08 -22.33
CA THR A 12 12.55 12.35 -21.66
C THR A 12 12.96 12.09 -20.21
N VAL A 13 13.93 12.84 -19.71
CA VAL A 13 14.41 12.76 -18.34
C VAL A 13 14.01 14.03 -17.58
N PHE A 14 13.31 13.87 -16.46
CA PHE A 14 12.95 14.97 -15.56
C PHE A 14 13.78 14.86 -14.28
N LEU A 15 14.78 15.74 -14.14
CA LEU A 15 15.76 15.72 -13.03
C LEU A 15 15.38 16.60 -11.84
N GLY A 16 14.46 17.54 -12.04
CA GLY A 16 13.98 18.47 -11.02
C GLY A 16 12.51 18.29 -10.69
N ARG A 17 12.03 19.10 -9.74
CA ARG A 17 10.59 19.25 -9.51
C ARG A 17 9.94 19.71 -10.82
N THR A 18 8.93 18.99 -11.27
CA THR A 18 8.22 19.28 -12.52
C THR A 18 6.73 19.35 -12.23
N GLU A 19 6.11 20.46 -12.59
CA GLU A 19 4.71 20.73 -12.32
C GLU A 19 3.92 20.89 -13.61
N PHE A 20 2.92 20.03 -13.79
CA PHE A 20 1.90 20.12 -14.82
C PHE A 20 0.60 20.72 -14.24
N ASN A 21 0.73 21.65 -13.31
CA ASN A 21 -0.39 22.25 -12.59
C ASN A 21 -1.31 23.02 -13.55
N TYR A 22 -2.61 22.71 -13.52
CA TYR A 22 -3.60 23.32 -14.42
C TYR A 22 -3.27 23.18 -15.92
N THR A 23 -2.41 22.22 -16.27
CA THR A 23 -2.04 21.98 -17.67
C THR A 23 -3.16 21.26 -18.39
N ARG A 24 -3.48 21.73 -19.59
CA ARG A 24 -4.50 21.14 -20.46
C ARG A 24 -3.84 20.40 -21.62
N PHE A 25 -4.11 19.11 -21.73
CA PHE A 25 -3.72 18.26 -22.85
C PHE A 25 -4.96 18.01 -23.70
N LEU A 26 -5.05 18.67 -24.86
CA LEU A 26 -6.22 18.61 -25.74
C LEU A 26 -6.20 17.39 -26.68
N LYS A 27 -5.00 16.85 -26.93
CA LYS A 27 -4.81 15.58 -27.64
C LYS A 27 -4.01 14.59 -26.78
N ASP A 28 -3.46 13.59 -27.44
CA ASP A 28 -2.64 12.51 -26.89
C ASP A 28 -1.44 13.04 -26.09
N ALA A 29 -1.21 12.44 -24.91
CA ALA A 29 -0.06 12.73 -24.06
C ALA A 29 0.67 11.41 -23.76
N ILE A 30 1.92 11.29 -24.23
CA ILE A 30 2.67 10.04 -24.23
C ILE A 30 3.91 10.18 -23.33
N PHE A 31 4.00 9.32 -22.32
CA PHE A 31 5.14 9.18 -21.42
C PHE A 31 5.65 7.73 -21.48
N ARG A 32 6.48 7.40 -22.49
CA ARG A 32 7.06 6.05 -22.62
C ARG A 32 8.55 6.07 -22.31
N GLU A 33 8.99 5.17 -21.45
CA GLU A 33 10.39 5.13 -21.01
C GLU A 33 10.87 6.51 -20.52
N THR A 34 9.95 7.28 -19.92
CA THR A 34 10.22 8.58 -19.33
C THR A 34 10.86 8.36 -17.97
N GLU A 35 11.99 8.99 -17.73
CA GLU A 35 12.70 8.88 -16.46
C GLU A 35 12.36 10.03 -15.52
N PHE A 36 11.58 9.74 -14.49
CA PHE A 36 11.33 10.67 -13.39
C PHE A 36 12.39 10.48 -12.31
N GLN A 37 13.41 11.33 -12.32
CA GLN A 37 14.50 11.33 -11.34
C GLN A 37 14.58 12.68 -10.58
N PRO A 38 13.46 13.19 -10.03
CA PRO A 38 13.43 14.53 -9.45
C PRO A 38 14.25 14.56 -8.15
N GLY A 39 15.40 15.23 -8.22
CA GLY A 39 16.37 15.34 -7.13
C GLY A 39 17.50 14.33 -7.15
N PHE A 40 17.77 13.66 -8.27
CA PHE A 40 19.03 12.93 -8.45
C PHE A 40 20.23 13.86 -8.19
N PRO A 41 21.27 13.42 -7.46
CA PRO A 41 21.49 12.07 -6.91
C PRO A 41 20.77 11.81 -5.57
N LEU A 42 20.34 12.85 -4.87
CA LEU A 42 19.69 12.82 -3.56
C LEU A 42 18.19 12.47 -3.63
N LEU A 43 17.79 11.54 -4.50
CA LEU A 43 16.39 11.27 -4.84
C LEU A 43 15.53 11.06 -3.58
N GLU A 44 15.94 10.18 -2.67
CA GLU A 44 15.15 9.88 -1.46
C GLU A 44 15.14 10.98 -0.41
N LEU A 45 16.17 11.84 -0.39
CA LEU A 45 16.30 12.95 0.56
C LEU A 45 15.66 14.25 0.02
N SER A 46 15.47 14.36 -1.29
CA SER A 46 14.82 15.50 -1.93
C SER A 46 13.29 15.33 -1.92
N VAL A 47 12.67 15.51 -0.74
CA VAL A 47 11.23 15.35 -0.52
C VAL A 47 10.36 16.42 -1.20
N ASP A 48 10.95 17.57 -1.50
CA ASP A 48 10.33 18.70 -2.21
C ASP A 48 10.42 18.57 -3.74
N LYS A 49 11.24 17.62 -4.24
CA LYS A 49 11.43 17.35 -5.67
C LYS A 49 10.64 16.11 -6.09
N TYR A 50 9.56 16.33 -6.82
CA TYR A 50 8.68 15.30 -7.37
C TYR A 50 7.94 15.80 -8.62
N ILE A 51 7.21 14.91 -9.30
CA ILE A 51 6.41 15.23 -10.47
C ILE A 51 4.96 15.41 -10.06
N LEU A 52 4.37 16.56 -10.35
CA LEU A 52 3.02 16.91 -9.92
C LEU A 52 2.11 17.20 -11.12
N PHE A 53 1.01 16.47 -11.21
CA PHE A 53 -0.11 16.74 -12.10
C PHE A 53 -1.29 17.22 -11.24
N ARG A 54 -1.24 18.44 -10.68
CA ARG A 54 -2.35 18.99 -9.90
C ARG A 54 -3.36 19.67 -10.81
N ASN A 55 -4.65 19.31 -10.71
CA ASN A 55 -5.70 19.89 -11.57
C ASN A 55 -5.35 19.81 -13.07
N ALA A 56 -4.63 18.77 -13.49
CA ALA A 56 -4.30 18.57 -14.89
C ALA A 56 -5.56 18.10 -15.63
N TYR A 57 -5.78 18.63 -16.83
CA TYR A 57 -6.93 18.29 -17.64
C TYR A 57 -6.50 17.51 -18.87
N PHE A 58 -7.02 16.29 -19.01
CA PHE A 58 -6.85 15.45 -20.18
C PHE A 58 -8.18 15.35 -20.92
N GLU A 59 -8.28 15.96 -22.11
CA GLU A 59 -9.52 15.98 -22.90
C GLU A 59 -9.97 14.56 -23.26
N ASN A 60 -9.03 13.70 -23.64
CA ASN A 60 -9.27 12.28 -23.83
C ASN A 60 -8.27 11.42 -23.04
N GLN A 61 -8.66 11.07 -21.81
CA GLN A 61 -7.84 10.26 -20.90
C GLN A 61 -7.37 8.93 -21.50
N LYS A 62 -8.16 8.30 -22.39
CA LYS A 62 -7.78 7.02 -23.02
C LYS A 62 -6.57 7.15 -23.96
N ASN A 63 -6.24 8.37 -24.36
CA ASN A 63 -5.08 8.67 -25.20
C ASN A 63 -3.84 9.08 -24.39
N VAL A 64 -3.96 9.16 -23.06
CA VAL A 64 -2.84 9.41 -22.17
C VAL A 64 -2.21 8.08 -21.78
N ILE A 65 -0.89 7.96 -22.00
CA ILE A 65 -0.15 6.72 -21.78
C ILE A 65 1.06 6.99 -20.91
N PHE A 66 1.17 6.23 -19.81
CA PHE A 66 2.41 6.04 -19.06
C PHE A 66 2.86 4.61 -19.28
N ASP A 67 4.00 4.39 -19.93
CA ASP A 67 4.54 3.06 -20.22
C ASP A 67 6.00 2.92 -19.78
N ASN A 68 6.30 1.91 -18.96
CA ASN A 68 7.64 1.68 -18.41
C ASN A 68 8.18 2.90 -17.64
N VAL A 69 7.37 3.42 -16.72
CA VAL A 69 7.67 4.63 -15.91
C VAL A 69 7.60 4.30 -14.42
N ASP A 70 8.55 4.82 -13.64
CA ASP A 70 8.52 4.76 -12.18
C ASP A 70 7.62 5.87 -11.62
N MET A 71 6.55 5.47 -10.91
CA MET A 71 5.52 6.36 -10.38
C MET A 71 5.72 6.70 -8.90
N SER A 72 6.81 6.23 -8.27
CA SER A 72 7.09 6.41 -6.84
C SER A 72 7.20 7.88 -6.39
N LYS A 73 7.50 8.78 -7.32
CA LYS A 73 7.58 10.24 -7.10
C LYS A 73 6.62 11.04 -7.98
N VAL A 74 5.52 10.43 -8.40
CA VAL A 74 4.49 11.08 -9.21
C VAL A 74 3.22 11.27 -8.38
N SER A 75 2.61 12.44 -8.51
CA SER A 75 1.35 12.78 -7.86
C SER A 75 0.33 13.28 -8.88
N PHE A 76 -0.92 12.84 -8.73
CA PHE A 76 -2.08 13.20 -9.57
C PHE A 76 -3.19 13.82 -8.73
N ILE A 77 -2.84 14.58 -7.69
CA ILE A 77 -3.82 15.23 -6.82
C ILE A 77 -4.80 16.05 -7.66
N ASP A 78 -6.10 15.91 -7.40
CA ASP A 78 -7.17 16.62 -8.11
C ASP A 78 -7.16 16.45 -9.65
N THR A 79 -6.64 15.34 -10.15
CA THR A 79 -6.60 15.03 -11.58
C THR A 79 -7.38 13.75 -11.87
N ASP A 80 -8.27 13.81 -12.86
CA ASP A 80 -9.00 12.62 -13.30
C ASP A 80 -8.10 11.71 -14.14
N ILE A 81 -7.76 10.57 -13.53
CA ILE A 81 -6.90 9.53 -14.10
C ILE A 81 -7.66 8.23 -14.36
N THR A 82 -8.99 8.21 -14.21
CA THR A 82 -9.80 6.98 -14.21
C THR A 82 -9.75 6.19 -15.52
N ARG A 83 -9.37 6.82 -16.63
CA ARG A 83 -9.24 6.18 -17.95
C ARG A 83 -7.84 6.27 -18.57
N ILE A 84 -6.83 6.78 -17.86
CA ILE A 84 -5.42 6.83 -18.32
C ILE A 84 -4.82 5.43 -18.45
N LYS A 85 -4.00 5.19 -19.47
CA LYS A 85 -3.32 3.90 -19.67
C LYS A 85 -2.00 3.85 -18.89
N PHE A 86 -2.00 3.17 -17.76
CA PHE A 86 -0.78 2.81 -17.03
C PHE A 86 -0.29 1.43 -17.47
N ARG A 87 0.85 1.34 -18.18
CA ARG A 87 1.44 0.10 -18.71
C ARG A 87 2.83 -0.08 -18.13
N ASN A 88 3.14 -1.27 -17.62
CA ASN A 88 4.47 -1.59 -17.07
C ASN A 88 5.02 -0.54 -16.09
N VAL A 89 4.13 0.19 -15.40
CA VAL A 89 4.54 1.22 -14.46
C VAL A 89 4.85 0.60 -13.11
N LYS A 90 5.77 1.22 -12.38
CA LYS A 90 6.14 0.78 -11.04
C LYS A 90 5.57 1.73 -10.00
N TRP A 91 4.77 1.18 -9.08
CA TRP A 91 4.32 1.89 -7.89
C TRP A 91 5.19 1.51 -6.69
N GLU A 92 5.40 2.44 -5.76
CA GLU A 92 6.09 2.13 -4.51
C GLU A 92 5.24 1.20 -3.65
N GLU A 93 5.84 0.13 -3.13
CA GLU A 93 5.15 -0.89 -2.33
C GLU A 93 5.78 -0.99 -0.94
N TYR A 94 4.93 -1.02 0.09
CA TYR A 94 5.30 -1.17 1.48
C TYR A 94 4.20 -1.91 2.23
N ASP A 95 4.53 -2.92 3.03
CA ASP A 95 3.56 -3.75 3.76
C ASP A 95 2.47 -4.35 2.85
N ASN A 96 2.89 -4.91 1.69
CA ASN A 96 2.04 -5.55 0.68
C ASN A 96 0.91 -4.65 0.12
N ARG A 97 1.09 -3.32 0.15
CA ARG A 97 0.18 -2.34 -0.45
C ARG A 97 0.96 -1.22 -1.13
N TYR A 98 0.33 -0.53 -2.06
CA TYR A 98 0.98 0.59 -2.75
C TYR A 98 0.91 1.88 -1.95
N ILE A 99 2.02 2.61 -1.86
CA ILE A 99 2.07 3.92 -1.21
C ILE A 99 2.27 4.99 -2.28
N LEU A 100 1.33 5.93 -2.36
CA LEU A 100 1.48 7.12 -3.19
C LEU A 100 2.48 8.09 -2.56
N TYR A 101 3.17 8.87 -3.39
CA TYR A 101 4.16 9.82 -2.90
C TYR A 101 3.58 10.83 -1.89
N CYS A 102 2.36 11.32 -2.12
CA CYS A 102 1.64 12.18 -1.19
C CYS A 102 1.38 11.49 0.16
N GLU A 103 1.05 10.20 0.20
CA GLU A 103 0.96 9.46 1.46
C GLU A 103 2.34 9.33 2.12
N LYS A 104 3.38 9.03 1.35
CA LYS A 104 4.75 8.94 1.87
C LYS A 104 5.21 10.23 2.55
N LEU A 105 4.92 11.39 1.96
CA LEU A 105 5.17 12.70 2.58
C LEU A 105 4.43 12.85 3.91
N LEU A 106 3.16 12.43 3.98
CA LEU A 106 2.38 12.45 5.23
C LEU A 106 2.99 11.55 6.32
N ILE A 107 3.44 10.34 5.95
CA ILE A 107 4.11 9.41 6.89
C ILE A 107 5.43 10.00 7.36
N LEU A 108 6.25 10.53 6.44
CA LEU A 108 7.52 11.18 6.79
C LEU A 108 7.30 12.35 7.74
N LYS A 109 6.22 13.12 7.59
CA LYS A 109 5.91 14.25 8.48
C LYS A 109 5.56 13.78 9.90
N ASN A 110 4.74 12.74 10.01
CA ASN A 110 4.07 12.37 11.26
C ASN A 110 4.76 11.25 12.06
N ASP A 111 5.57 10.40 11.41
CA ASP A 111 6.23 9.26 12.05
C ASP A 111 7.76 9.45 12.06
N GLY A 112 8.29 9.90 13.21
CA GLY A 112 9.72 10.12 13.40
C GLY A 112 10.58 8.86 13.27
N TYR A 113 10.06 7.69 13.63
CA TYR A 113 10.79 6.43 13.49
C TYR A 113 10.87 5.99 12.02
N TYR A 114 9.76 6.12 11.28
CA TYR A 114 9.75 5.90 9.84
C TYR A 114 10.71 6.87 9.13
N ARG A 115 10.66 8.16 9.46
CA ARG A 115 11.54 9.19 8.87
C ARG A 115 13.01 8.91 9.17
N TYR A 116 13.37 8.58 10.40
CA TYR A 116 14.74 8.16 10.76
C TYR A 116 15.22 6.99 9.89
N ARG A 117 14.42 5.91 9.79
CA ARG A 117 14.78 4.75 8.95
C ARG A 117 14.90 5.10 7.47
N HIS A 118 14.05 6.00 6.98
CA HIS A 118 14.09 6.50 5.61
C HIS A 118 15.40 7.25 5.34
N ILE A 119 15.79 8.19 6.20
CA ILE A 119 17.06 8.93 6.08
C ILE A 119 18.25 7.96 6.08
N VAL A 120 18.31 7.02 7.04
CA VAL A 120 19.43 6.07 7.13
C VAL A 120 19.54 5.20 5.87
N ARG A 121 18.41 4.72 5.34
CA ARG A 121 18.39 3.94 4.09
C ARG A 121 18.86 4.77 2.90
N ALA A 122 18.41 6.01 2.79
CA ALA A 122 18.80 6.93 1.73
C ALA A 122 20.31 7.23 1.78
N LEU A 123 20.85 7.50 2.96
CA LEU A 123 22.29 7.73 3.15
C LEU A 123 23.12 6.49 2.82
N ASN A 124 22.66 5.30 3.19
CA ASN A 124 23.34 4.05 2.82
C ASN A 124 23.33 3.81 1.29
N ARG A 125 22.24 4.14 0.60
CA ARG A 125 22.18 4.10 -0.87
C ARG A 125 23.14 5.11 -1.50
N LEU A 126 23.20 6.32 -0.97
CA LEU A 126 24.15 7.34 -1.43
C LEU A 126 25.61 6.94 -1.21
N LYS A 127 25.94 6.34 -0.06
CA LYS A 127 27.27 5.79 0.19
C LYS A 127 27.63 4.72 -0.85
N ARG A 128 26.72 3.79 -1.13
CA ARG A 128 26.94 2.75 -2.14
C ARG A 128 27.16 3.34 -3.53
N LEU A 129 26.34 4.32 -3.93
CA LEU A 129 26.48 5.02 -5.21
C LEU A 129 27.82 5.78 -5.29
N ARG A 130 28.23 6.45 -4.19
CA ARG A 130 29.51 7.16 -4.11
C ARG A 130 30.71 6.21 -4.23
N SER A 131 30.63 5.02 -3.65
CA SER A 131 31.69 4.01 -3.70
C SER A 131 31.84 3.35 -5.07
N ASN A 132 30.84 3.41 -5.94
CA ASN A 132 30.87 2.82 -7.28
C ASN A 132 30.91 3.91 -8.36
N GLU A 133 32.11 4.45 -8.61
CA GLU A 133 32.31 5.58 -9.54
C GLU A 133 31.90 5.24 -10.97
N GLU A 134 32.12 4.00 -11.42
CA GLU A 134 31.73 3.55 -12.76
C GLU A 134 30.20 3.53 -12.93
N GLU A 135 29.48 3.00 -11.95
CA GLU A 135 28.01 3.01 -11.93
C GLU A 135 27.46 4.45 -11.89
N LEU A 136 28.06 5.32 -11.06
CA LEU A 136 27.67 6.73 -10.98
C LEU A 136 27.91 7.44 -12.33
N ARG A 137 29.09 7.26 -12.94
CA ARG A 137 29.42 7.84 -14.25
C ARG A 137 28.43 7.41 -15.31
N LYS A 138 28.19 6.09 -15.43
CA LYS A 138 27.22 5.54 -16.39
C LYS A 138 25.83 6.12 -16.17
N ARG A 139 25.39 6.23 -14.91
CA ARG A 139 24.07 6.78 -14.60
C ARG A 139 23.95 8.26 -14.95
N ILE A 140 25.00 9.05 -14.73
CA ILE A 140 25.02 10.48 -15.11
C ILE A 140 24.99 10.61 -16.64
N GLU A 141 25.76 9.79 -17.36
CA GLU A 141 25.78 9.76 -18.81
C GLU A 141 24.38 9.46 -19.39
N GLU A 142 23.71 8.43 -18.89
CA GLU A 142 22.34 8.05 -19.28
C GLU A 142 21.33 9.19 -19.05
N LEU A 143 21.43 9.85 -17.90
CA LEU A 143 20.45 10.86 -17.47
C LEU A 143 20.64 12.21 -18.17
N TYR A 144 21.88 12.66 -18.33
CA TYR A 144 22.19 14.00 -18.82
C TYR A 144 22.50 14.05 -20.32
N LYS A 145 22.86 12.91 -20.95
CA LYS A 145 23.18 12.81 -22.39
C LYS A 145 24.19 13.88 -22.85
N LEU A 146 25.28 14.04 -22.11
CA LEU A 146 26.31 15.07 -22.32
C LEU A 146 27.49 14.55 -23.14
N SER A 147 28.28 15.47 -23.71
CA SER A 147 29.61 15.19 -24.26
C SER A 147 30.63 14.89 -23.15
N ASP A 148 31.72 14.18 -23.45
CA ASP A 148 32.71 13.72 -22.46
C ASP A 148 33.29 14.83 -21.57
N GLU A 149 33.58 16.00 -22.14
CA GLU A 149 34.10 17.15 -21.38
C GLU A 149 33.08 17.66 -20.34
N ARG A 150 31.84 17.92 -20.78
CA ARG A 150 30.76 18.40 -19.89
C ARG A 150 30.30 17.33 -18.91
N LEU A 151 30.43 16.06 -19.30
CA LEU A 151 30.13 14.92 -18.44
C LEU A 151 31.09 14.88 -17.25
N SER A 152 32.39 15.10 -17.47
CA SER A 152 33.41 15.11 -16.41
C SER A 152 33.17 16.22 -15.39
N GLU A 153 32.84 17.43 -15.85
CA GLU A 153 32.44 18.55 -14.98
C GLU A 153 31.19 18.19 -14.16
N LYS A 154 30.18 17.60 -14.80
CA LYS A 154 28.92 17.24 -14.13
C LYS A 154 29.11 16.12 -13.10
N ILE A 155 29.99 15.17 -13.36
CA ILE A 155 30.38 14.12 -12.41
C ILE A 155 31.00 14.75 -11.17
N HIS A 156 31.92 15.69 -11.33
CA HIS A 156 32.55 16.36 -10.21
C HIS A 156 31.53 17.14 -9.36
N GLU A 157 30.62 17.88 -9.99
CA GLU A 157 29.52 18.59 -9.30
C GLU A 157 28.65 17.64 -8.47
N ILE A 158 28.26 16.49 -9.06
CA ILE A 158 27.40 15.50 -8.41
C ILE A 158 28.13 14.79 -7.26
N ILE A 159 29.43 14.53 -7.42
CA ILE A 159 30.27 13.97 -6.36
C ILE A 159 30.34 14.92 -5.17
N GLU A 160 30.57 16.21 -5.39
CA GLU A 160 30.59 17.22 -4.33
C GLU A 160 29.24 17.31 -3.61
N GLU A 161 28.12 17.25 -4.36
CA GLU A 161 26.78 17.21 -3.78
C GLU A 161 26.57 15.99 -2.87
N ILE A 162 27.02 14.80 -3.31
CA ILE A 162 26.94 13.57 -2.52
C ILE A 162 27.82 13.66 -1.26
N ASP A 163 29.07 14.10 -1.40
CA ASP A 163 30.01 14.19 -0.28
C ASP A 163 29.53 15.20 0.76
N HIS A 164 28.98 16.33 0.32
CA HIS A 164 28.32 17.29 1.20
C HIS A 164 27.11 16.68 1.92
N ALA A 165 26.26 15.93 1.21
CA ALA A 165 25.10 15.26 1.79
C ALA A 165 25.48 14.21 2.85
N LEU A 166 26.58 13.48 2.64
CA LEU A 166 27.07 12.44 3.53
C LEU A 166 27.77 12.98 4.79
N LYS A 167 28.26 14.23 4.78
CA LYS A 167 28.83 14.90 5.96
C LYS A 167 27.76 15.28 6.99
N LYS A 168 26.51 15.50 6.57
CA LYS A 168 25.40 15.87 7.46
C LYS A 168 25.00 14.72 8.36
N SER A 169 24.71 15.03 9.62
CA SER A 169 24.15 14.08 10.57
C SER A 169 22.69 13.75 10.25
N VAL A 170 22.22 12.59 10.73
CA VAL A 170 20.81 12.19 10.58
C VAL A 170 19.85 13.20 11.22
N LYS A 171 20.26 13.84 12.33
CA LYS A 171 19.45 14.85 13.01
C LYS A 171 19.30 16.13 12.18
N GLU A 172 20.35 16.53 11.46
CA GLU A 172 20.26 17.66 10.54
C GLU A 172 19.34 17.35 9.35
N TRP A 173 19.47 16.15 8.77
CA TRP A 173 18.55 15.67 7.75
C TRP A 173 17.10 15.63 8.24
N ASP A 174 16.86 15.17 9.48
CA ASP A 174 15.52 15.13 10.07
C ASP A 174 14.85 16.51 10.08
N ARG A 175 15.60 17.53 10.51
CA ARG A 175 15.15 18.93 10.53
C ARG A 175 14.90 19.47 9.13
N GLU A 176 15.86 19.30 8.21
CA GLU A 176 15.73 19.78 6.82
C GLU A 176 14.56 19.13 6.08
N LEU A 177 14.35 17.82 6.29
CA LEU A 177 13.21 17.12 5.71
C LEU A 177 11.89 17.67 6.25
N LEU A 178 11.78 17.84 7.57
CA LEU A 178 10.56 18.39 8.18
C LEU A 178 10.20 19.77 7.65
N GLU A 179 11.19 20.63 7.43
CA GLU A 179 11.00 21.98 6.87
C GLU A 179 10.53 21.95 5.42
N ARG A 180 10.98 20.95 4.64
CA ARG A 180 10.66 20.80 3.20
C ARG A 180 9.40 20.00 2.90
N ILE A 181 8.88 19.22 3.85
CA ILE A 181 7.69 18.40 3.61
C ILE A 181 6.44 19.27 3.57
N GLU A 182 5.88 19.39 2.38
CA GLU A 182 4.59 20.00 2.14
C GLU A 182 3.46 19.24 2.86
N SER A 183 2.51 19.98 3.45
CA SER A 183 1.31 19.38 4.05
C SER A 183 0.46 18.68 2.99
N GLN A 184 -0.03 17.50 3.32
CA GLN A 184 -0.86 16.68 2.42
C GLN A 184 -2.25 16.52 3.05
N SER A 185 -3.30 16.70 2.25
CA SER A 185 -4.66 16.43 2.70
C SER A 185 -4.99 14.94 2.63
N ILE A 186 -5.56 14.40 3.69
CA ILE A 186 -6.01 12.99 3.70
C ILE A 186 -7.10 12.77 2.64
N ASP A 187 -7.98 13.75 2.43
CA ASP A 187 -9.08 13.65 1.46
C ASP A 187 -8.57 13.63 0.02
N GLU A 188 -7.54 14.42 -0.30
CA GLU A 188 -6.87 14.40 -1.62
C GLU A 188 -6.24 13.02 -1.87
N ILE A 189 -5.54 12.46 -0.87
CA ILE A 189 -4.92 11.14 -0.96
C ILE A 189 -6.00 10.05 -1.17
N LEU A 190 -7.10 10.11 -0.43
CA LEU A 190 -8.22 9.17 -0.58
C LEU A 190 -8.85 9.25 -1.97
N SER A 191 -9.03 10.46 -2.50
CA SER A 191 -9.53 10.68 -3.86
C SER A 191 -8.62 10.02 -4.90
N MET A 192 -7.30 10.22 -4.79
CA MET A 192 -6.34 9.60 -5.68
C MET A 192 -6.35 8.06 -5.61
N TYR A 193 -6.42 7.48 -4.41
CA TYR A 193 -6.52 6.03 -4.26
C TYR A 193 -7.77 5.46 -4.93
N ARG A 194 -8.92 6.15 -4.81
CA ARG A 194 -10.16 5.75 -5.50
C ARG A 194 -10.02 5.81 -7.01
N ALA A 195 -9.44 6.89 -7.53
CA ALA A 195 -9.23 7.07 -8.97
C ALA A 195 -8.29 5.99 -9.54
N LEU A 196 -7.19 5.66 -8.84
CA LEU A 196 -6.29 4.58 -9.23
C LEU A 196 -6.96 3.21 -9.12
N ARG A 197 -7.68 2.93 -8.03
CA ARG A 197 -8.45 1.68 -7.90
C ARG A 197 -9.42 1.51 -9.07
N GLU A 198 -10.24 2.53 -9.35
CA GLU A 198 -11.19 2.49 -10.46
C GLU A 198 -10.50 2.32 -11.81
N ASN A 199 -9.39 3.03 -12.04
CA ASN A 199 -8.60 2.89 -13.27
C ASN A 199 -8.16 1.43 -13.48
N TYR A 200 -7.54 0.82 -12.47
CA TYR A 200 -7.05 -0.54 -12.58
C TYR A 200 -8.17 -1.57 -12.64
N GLU A 201 -9.32 -1.33 -12.01
CA GLU A 201 -10.53 -2.15 -12.19
C GLU A 201 -11.08 -2.04 -13.62
N TYR A 202 -11.12 -0.84 -14.20
CA TYR A 202 -11.54 -0.61 -15.58
C TYR A 202 -10.65 -1.36 -16.58
N TYR A 203 -9.34 -1.38 -16.35
CA TYR A 203 -8.39 -2.14 -17.16
C TYR A 203 -8.26 -3.64 -16.76
N LEU A 204 -9.20 -4.17 -15.97
CA LEU A 204 -9.27 -5.58 -15.53
C LEU A 204 -8.03 -6.07 -14.76
N ARG A 205 -7.25 -5.16 -14.17
CA ARG A 205 -6.05 -5.45 -13.38
C ARG A 205 -6.39 -5.51 -11.89
N TYR A 206 -7.19 -6.51 -11.53
CA TYR A 206 -7.80 -6.62 -10.20
C TYR A 206 -6.82 -6.82 -9.05
N GLU A 207 -5.64 -7.41 -9.30
CA GLU A 207 -4.60 -7.57 -8.28
C GLU A 207 -4.02 -6.22 -7.87
N THR A 208 -3.65 -5.39 -8.84
CA THR A 208 -3.13 -4.03 -8.61
C THR A 208 -4.19 -3.14 -7.98
N ALA A 209 -5.44 -3.20 -8.47
CA ALA A 209 -6.57 -2.51 -7.86
C ALA A 209 -6.81 -2.92 -6.40
N GLY A 210 -6.62 -4.21 -6.07
CA GLY A 210 -6.70 -4.71 -4.68
C GLY A 210 -5.67 -4.05 -3.76
N LYS A 211 -4.42 -3.89 -4.22
CA LYS A 211 -3.37 -3.19 -3.46
C LYS A 211 -3.71 -1.70 -3.22
N PHE A 212 -4.27 -1.00 -4.21
CA PHE A 212 -4.75 0.37 -4.02
C PHE A 212 -5.95 0.45 -3.09
N PHE A 213 -6.86 -0.52 -3.14
CA PHE A 213 -7.98 -0.60 -2.22
C PHE A 213 -7.52 -0.76 -0.76
N ILE A 214 -6.54 -1.62 -0.50
CA ILE A 214 -5.98 -1.77 0.86
C ILE A 214 -5.42 -0.43 1.34
N SER A 215 -4.70 0.30 0.49
CA SER A 215 -4.16 1.62 0.85
C SER A 215 -5.23 2.68 1.07
N GLU A 216 -6.31 2.67 0.27
CA GLU A 216 -7.49 3.50 0.52
C GLU A 216 -8.06 3.25 1.93
N MET A 217 -8.20 1.98 2.31
CA MET A 217 -8.75 1.58 3.62
C MET A 217 -7.79 1.91 4.77
N GLU A 218 -6.48 1.79 4.58
CA GLU A 218 -5.51 2.24 5.58
C GLU A 218 -5.57 3.75 5.78
N MET A 219 -5.70 4.55 4.71
CA MET A 219 -5.86 6.01 4.84
C MET A 219 -7.20 6.39 5.47
N MET A 220 -8.27 5.68 5.12
CA MET A 220 -9.56 5.88 5.73
C MET A 220 -9.48 5.60 7.24
N LYS A 221 -8.83 4.50 7.65
CA LYS A 221 -8.62 4.18 9.06
C LYS A 221 -7.81 5.25 9.80
N CYS A 222 -6.80 5.85 9.17
CA CYS A 222 -6.03 6.96 9.75
C CYS A 222 -6.88 8.22 9.94
N SER A 223 -7.86 8.47 9.06
CA SER A 223 -8.80 9.61 9.19
C SER A 223 -9.82 9.44 10.33
N ARG A 224 -10.11 8.21 10.75
CA ARG A 224 -11.15 7.89 11.74
C ARG A 224 -10.61 7.80 13.17
N ARG A 225 -11.49 8.01 14.15
CA ARG A 225 -11.19 7.94 15.60
C ARG A 225 -12.17 7.03 16.34
N GLY A 226 -11.81 6.59 17.54
CA GLY A 226 -12.68 5.81 18.41
C GLY A 226 -13.14 4.48 17.81
N ILE A 227 -14.46 4.23 17.88
CA ILE A 227 -15.08 2.96 17.47
C ILE A 227 -14.91 2.70 15.97
N GLU A 228 -15.02 3.71 15.11
CA GLU A 228 -14.84 3.54 13.66
C GLU A 228 -13.45 2.98 13.32
N ARG A 229 -12.41 3.49 13.98
CA ARG A 229 -11.03 2.99 13.83
C ARG A 229 -10.89 1.56 14.36
N ALA A 230 -11.56 1.23 15.47
CA ALA A 230 -11.58 -0.11 16.03
C ALA A 230 -12.25 -1.12 15.08
N VAL A 231 -13.40 -0.76 14.51
CA VAL A 231 -14.13 -1.57 13.51
C VAL A 231 -13.27 -1.81 12.27
N LEU A 232 -12.62 -0.78 11.72
CA LEU A 232 -11.72 -0.94 10.58
C LEU A 232 -10.49 -1.82 10.92
N THR A 233 -9.98 -1.72 12.14
CA THR A 233 -8.88 -2.56 12.61
C THR A 233 -9.31 -4.03 12.70
N LEU A 234 -10.50 -4.30 13.25
CA LEU A 234 -11.09 -5.63 13.30
C LEU A 234 -11.32 -6.17 11.88
N TYR A 235 -11.86 -5.35 10.98
CA TYR A 235 -12.11 -5.72 9.58
C TYR A 235 -10.81 -6.06 8.82
N LYS A 236 -9.72 -5.31 9.07
CA LYS A 236 -8.36 -5.65 8.58
C LYS A 236 -7.91 -7.02 9.10
N CYS A 237 -8.08 -7.26 10.39
CA CYS A 237 -7.62 -8.48 11.06
C CYS A 237 -8.37 -9.72 10.54
N LEU A 238 -9.70 -9.63 10.43
CA LEU A 238 -10.55 -10.74 10.03
C LEU A 238 -10.42 -11.12 8.56
N CYS A 239 -10.34 -10.16 7.65
CA CYS A 239 -10.39 -10.46 6.21
C CYS A 239 -9.59 -9.52 5.29
N LEU A 240 -8.68 -8.70 5.85
CA LEU A 240 -7.93 -7.69 5.09
C LEU A 240 -8.86 -6.80 4.25
N TYR A 241 -9.89 -6.25 4.89
CA TYR A 241 -10.91 -5.42 4.22
C TYR A 241 -11.65 -6.15 3.08
N GLY A 242 -11.73 -7.49 3.14
CA GLY A 242 -12.36 -8.31 2.11
C GLY A 242 -11.43 -8.74 0.97
N GLU A 243 -10.15 -8.35 0.98
CA GLU A 243 -9.18 -8.80 -0.04
C GLU A 243 -8.60 -10.20 0.26
N SER A 244 -8.79 -10.73 1.47
CA SER A 244 -8.36 -12.08 1.83
C SER A 244 -9.55 -12.99 2.14
N CYS A 245 -9.64 -14.10 1.40
CA CYS A 245 -10.53 -15.23 1.74
C CYS A 245 -9.88 -16.18 2.75
N THR A 246 -8.55 -16.20 2.85
CA THR A 246 -7.82 -17.14 3.71
C THR A 246 -7.91 -16.76 5.19
N ARG A 247 -7.88 -15.46 5.52
CA ARG A 247 -7.97 -15.01 6.91
C ARG A 247 -9.30 -15.42 7.60
N PRO A 248 -10.50 -15.23 7.00
CA PRO A 248 -11.74 -15.70 7.63
C PRO A 248 -11.77 -17.22 7.82
N ILE A 249 -11.20 -17.99 6.90
CA ILE A 249 -11.13 -19.46 7.03
C ILE A 249 -10.25 -19.83 8.22
N ILE A 250 -9.08 -19.20 8.37
CA ILE A 250 -8.19 -19.41 9.53
C ILE A 250 -8.92 -19.04 10.82
N TRP A 251 -9.57 -17.88 10.88
CA TRP A 251 -10.35 -17.46 12.05
C TRP A 251 -11.50 -18.41 12.37
N SER A 252 -12.14 -19.00 11.35
CA SER A 252 -13.20 -20.00 11.53
C SER A 252 -12.65 -21.24 12.25
N VAL A 253 -11.53 -21.79 11.78
CA VAL A 253 -10.87 -22.94 12.41
C VAL A 253 -10.44 -22.62 13.83
N LEU A 254 -9.84 -21.44 14.05
CA LEU A 254 -9.37 -21.02 15.38
C LEU A 254 -10.53 -20.89 16.38
N ILE A 255 -11.66 -20.29 15.98
CA ILE A 255 -12.84 -20.15 16.85
C ILE A 255 -13.43 -21.52 17.15
N ILE A 256 -13.58 -22.40 16.15
CA ILE A 256 -14.12 -23.74 16.37
C ILE A 256 -13.27 -24.52 17.38
N VAL A 257 -11.95 -24.52 17.22
CA VAL A 257 -11.05 -25.21 18.15
C VAL A 257 -11.05 -24.55 19.53
N LEU A 258 -11.05 -23.21 19.61
CA LEU A 258 -11.06 -22.47 20.87
C LEU A 258 -12.31 -22.81 21.70
N PHE A 259 -13.50 -22.77 21.10
CA PHE A 259 -14.74 -23.07 21.82
C PHE A 259 -14.89 -24.55 22.17
N ALA A 260 -14.34 -25.45 21.35
CA ALA A 260 -14.25 -26.87 21.71
C ALA A 260 -13.40 -27.07 22.98
N LEU A 261 -12.27 -26.35 23.10
CA LEU A 261 -11.42 -26.38 24.29
C LEU A 261 -12.11 -25.74 25.51
N VAL A 262 -12.81 -24.62 25.33
CA VAL A 262 -13.57 -23.98 26.42
C VAL A 262 -14.62 -24.94 26.98
N ARG A 263 -15.39 -25.62 26.12
CA ARG A 263 -16.38 -26.62 26.54
C ARG A 263 -15.74 -27.79 27.27
N LEU A 264 -14.63 -28.31 26.75
CA LEU A 264 -13.87 -29.38 27.41
C LEU A 264 -13.42 -28.94 28.82
N CYS A 265 -12.88 -27.73 28.97
CA CYS A 265 -12.48 -27.19 30.27
C CYS A 265 -13.66 -27.05 31.24
N LEU A 266 -14.83 -26.58 30.77
CA LEU A 266 -16.03 -26.47 31.59
C LEU A 266 -16.54 -27.85 32.05
N GLN A 267 -16.55 -28.84 31.14
CA GLN A 267 -16.91 -30.22 31.46
C GLN A 267 -15.96 -30.83 32.49
N LEU A 268 -14.64 -30.67 32.29
CA LEU A 268 -13.62 -31.12 33.24
C LEU A 268 -13.75 -30.48 34.61
N PHE A 269 -14.12 -29.20 34.68
CA PHE A 269 -14.35 -28.51 35.96
C PHE A 269 -15.64 -28.96 36.67
N SER A 270 -16.65 -29.39 35.91
CA SER A 270 -17.93 -29.86 36.45
C SER A 270 -17.92 -31.32 36.95
N LEU A 271 -16.85 -32.08 36.67
CA LEU A 271 -16.72 -33.47 37.09
C LEU A 271 -16.53 -33.58 38.62
N PRO A 272 -17.30 -34.46 39.31
CA PRO A 272 -17.10 -34.74 40.73
C PRO A 272 -15.67 -35.24 41.03
N SER A 273 -15.09 -34.76 42.14
CA SER A 273 -13.72 -35.08 42.58
C SER A 273 -13.46 -36.56 42.93
N THR A 274 -14.47 -37.43 42.80
CA THR A 274 -14.39 -38.87 43.05
C THR A 274 -14.13 -39.71 41.79
N ILE A 275 -13.96 -39.09 40.61
CA ILE A 275 -13.75 -39.81 39.36
C ILE A 275 -12.25 -39.90 39.07
N SER A 276 -11.73 -41.12 39.07
CA SER A 276 -10.39 -41.48 38.59
C SER A 276 -10.18 -40.94 37.18
N LEU A 277 -9.11 -40.17 36.97
CA LEU A 277 -8.64 -39.68 35.66
C LEU A 277 -8.03 -40.83 34.84
N SER A 278 -8.76 -41.94 34.72
CA SER A 278 -8.34 -43.15 34.01
C SER A 278 -9.09 -43.21 32.68
N ASP A 279 -8.64 -42.42 31.73
CA ASP A 279 -8.37 -42.87 30.35
C ASP A 279 -8.10 -41.66 29.45
N LYS A 280 -6.87 -41.53 28.94
CA LYS A 280 -6.53 -40.49 27.95
C LYS A 280 -7.43 -40.56 26.71
N THR A 281 -7.94 -41.75 26.39
CA THR A 281 -8.90 -42.00 25.32
C THR A 281 -10.25 -41.33 25.58
N SER A 282 -10.70 -41.24 26.84
CA SER A 282 -11.95 -40.55 27.20
C SER A 282 -11.86 -39.04 26.96
N VAL A 283 -10.74 -38.40 27.31
CA VAL A 283 -10.53 -36.96 27.12
C VAL A 283 -10.47 -36.60 25.63
N ILE A 284 -9.83 -37.46 24.81
CA ILE A 284 -9.79 -37.28 23.36
C ILE A 284 -11.20 -37.40 22.76
N ALA A 285 -11.99 -38.39 23.19
CA ALA A 285 -13.37 -38.55 22.74
C ALA A 285 -14.24 -37.33 23.11
N MET A 286 -14.14 -36.85 24.36
CA MET A 286 -14.82 -35.63 24.81
C MET A 286 -14.41 -34.40 23.98
N PHE A 287 -13.13 -34.27 23.64
CA PHE A 287 -12.68 -33.17 22.79
C PHE A 287 -13.29 -33.25 21.38
N ILE A 288 -13.36 -34.44 20.78
CA ILE A 288 -13.95 -34.64 19.44
C ILE A 288 -15.44 -34.28 19.45
N GLU A 289 -16.19 -34.71 20.46
CA GLU A 289 -17.61 -34.36 20.62
C GLU A 289 -17.80 -32.83 20.77
N ASN A 290 -16.99 -32.19 21.61
CA ASN A 290 -17.00 -30.73 21.76
C ASN A 290 -16.61 -30.00 20.48
N LEU A 291 -15.73 -30.57 19.67
CA LEU A 291 -15.35 -30.04 18.37
C LEU A 291 -16.51 -30.11 17.38
N GLU A 292 -17.29 -31.20 17.37
CA GLU A 292 -18.50 -31.34 16.56
C GLU A 292 -19.56 -30.31 16.96
N ILE A 293 -19.82 -30.16 18.27
CA ILE A 293 -20.77 -29.17 18.79
C ILE A 293 -20.33 -27.74 18.44
N SER A 294 -19.04 -27.44 18.57
CA SER A 294 -18.46 -26.15 18.20
C SER A 294 -18.58 -25.88 16.70
N ALA A 295 -18.29 -26.87 15.85
CA ALA A 295 -18.50 -26.75 14.40
C ALA A 295 -19.98 -26.50 14.07
N ALA A 296 -20.90 -27.25 14.67
CA ALA A 296 -22.33 -27.05 14.49
C ALA A 296 -22.80 -25.66 14.98
N THR A 297 -22.25 -25.18 16.09
CA THR A 297 -22.53 -23.84 16.63
C THR A 297 -22.02 -22.74 15.69
N PHE A 298 -20.80 -22.90 15.16
CA PHE A 298 -20.20 -21.96 14.22
C PHE A 298 -21.07 -21.78 12.96
N PHE A 299 -21.52 -22.90 12.39
CA PHE A 299 -22.42 -22.91 11.23
C PHE A 299 -23.90 -22.67 11.57
N GLN A 300 -24.21 -22.23 12.79
CA GLN A 300 -25.57 -21.88 13.25
C GLN A 300 -26.56 -23.05 13.27
N MET A 301 -26.08 -24.29 13.30
CA MET A 301 -26.89 -25.51 13.35
C MET A 301 -27.22 -25.94 14.79
N TYR A 302 -26.46 -25.46 15.78
CA TYR A 302 -26.69 -25.73 17.20
C TYR A 302 -27.41 -24.56 17.89
N THR A 303 -28.55 -24.84 18.55
CA THR A 303 -29.52 -23.82 18.97
C THR A 303 -29.70 -23.67 20.49
N VAL A 304 -28.85 -24.30 21.29
CA VAL A 304 -28.94 -24.21 22.77
C VAL A 304 -28.61 -22.79 23.26
N LEU A 305 -29.31 -22.33 24.30
CA LEU A 305 -29.27 -20.95 24.81
C LEU A 305 -28.25 -20.72 25.94
N GLU A 306 -27.12 -21.42 25.93
CA GLU A 306 -26.06 -21.19 26.89
C GLU A 306 -25.21 -19.97 26.52
N TYR A 307 -24.71 -19.23 27.53
CA TYR A 307 -23.98 -17.98 27.28
C TYR A 307 -22.76 -18.14 26.36
N HIS A 308 -21.98 -19.21 26.52
CA HIS A 308 -20.81 -19.45 25.68
C HIS A 308 -21.20 -19.84 24.24
N VAL A 309 -22.34 -20.55 24.05
CA VAL A 309 -22.91 -20.83 22.72
C VAL A 309 -23.35 -19.54 22.04
N LEU A 310 -24.01 -18.63 22.76
CA LEU A 310 -24.47 -17.35 22.20
C LEU A 310 -23.29 -16.47 21.75
N ILE A 311 -22.21 -16.41 22.53
CA ILE A 311 -20.99 -15.66 22.18
C ILE A 311 -20.33 -16.28 20.93
N GLU A 312 -20.20 -17.61 20.90
CA GLU A 312 -19.67 -18.34 19.75
C GLU A 312 -20.46 -18.03 18.48
N ARG A 313 -21.78 -18.07 18.55
CA ARG A 313 -22.67 -17.76 17.41
C ARG A 313 -22.49 -16.33 16.92
N LEU A 314 -22.42 -15.35 17.82
CA LEU A 314 -22.22 -13.95 17.45
C LEU A 314 -20.90 -13.76 16.68
N LEU A 315 -19.81 -14.32 17.18
CA LEU A 315 -18.50 -14.26 16.52
C LEU A 315 -18.53 -14.97 15.16
N SER A 316 -19.23 -16.10 15.09
CA SER A 316 -19.35 -16.90 13.87
C SER A 316 -20.09 -16.16 12.76
N VAL A 317 -21.19 -15.46 13.09
CA VAL A 317 -21.91 -14.61 12.11
C VAL A 317 -21.00 -13.52 11.55
N ILE A 318 -20.19 -12.88 12.40
CA ILE A 318 -19.24 -11.84 11.95
C ILE A 318 -18.19 -12.44 11.00
N ILE A 319 -17.61 -13.59 11.34
CA ILE A 319 -16.57 -14.25 10.51
C ILE A 319 -17.15 -14.77 9.20
N LEU A 320 -18.33 -15.40 9.23
CA LEU A 320 -19.03 -15.87 8.04
C LEU A 320 -19.43 -14.71 7.12
N GLY A 321 -19.89 -13.58 7.69
CA GLY A 321 -20.14 -12.35 6.94
C GLY A 321 -18.87 -11.82 6.26
N CYS A 322 -17.74 -11.82 6.97
CA CYS A 322 -16.45 -11.45 6.37
C CYS A 322 -16.04 -12.41 5.24
N LEU A 323 -16.22 -13.72 5.42
CA LEU A 323 -15.94 -14.72 4.39
C LEU A 323 -16.82 -14.50 3.14
N PHE A 324 -18.12 -14.24 3.35
CA PHE A 324 -19.06 -13.94 2.27
C PHE A 324 -18.64 -12.71 1.47
N ILE A 325 -18.27 -11.61 2.14
CA ILE A 325 -17.79 -10.39 1.49
C ILE A 325 -16.54 -10.68 0.63
N SER A 326 -15.56 -11.38 1.19
CA SER A 326 -14.33 -11.74 0.46
C SER A 326 -14.62 -12.63 -0.75
N LEU A 327 -15.50 -13.63 -0.61
CA LEU A 327 -15.89 -14.52 -1.69
C LEU A 327 -16.62 -13.78 -2.80
N ARG A 328 -17.64 -12.99 -2.45
CA ARG A 328 -18.40 -12.17 -3.40
C ARG A 328 -17.47 -11.32 -4.24
N ARG A 329 -16.54 -10.60 -3.61
CA ARG A 329 -15.58 -9.75 -4.31
C ARG A 329 -14.67 -10.54 -5.25
N ARG A 330 -14.22 -11.73 -4.84
CA ARG A 330 -13.42 -12.62 -5.68
C ARG A 330 -14.19 -13.15 -6.89
N PHE A 331 -15.48 -13.44 -6.73
CA PHE A 331 -16.35 -13.86 -7.83
C PHE A 331 -16.67 -12.72 -8.80
N GLU A 332 -16.99 -11.52 -8.30
CA GLU A 332 -17.21 -10.33 -9.14
C GLU A 332 -16.00 -10.03 -10.04
N LYS A 333 -14.77 -10.16 -9.49
CA LYS A 333 -13.51 -10.04 -10.26
C LYS A 333 -13.44 -11.09 -11.38
N LYS A 334 -13.76 -12.36 -11.11
CA LYS A 334 -13.71 -13.46 -12.09
C LYS A 334 -14.78 -13.36 -13.18
N VAL A 335 -15.99 -12.91 -12.84
CA VAL A 335 -17.08 -12.75 -13.80
C VAL A 335 -16.75 -11.65 -14.81
N ARG A 336 -16.16 -10.53 -14.36
CA ARG A 336 -15.78 -9.42 -15.24
C ARG A 336 -14.56 -9.69 -16.13
N THR A 337 -13.75 -10.72 -15.82
CA THR A 337 -12.62 -11.14 -16.66
C THR A 337 -12.99 -12.14 -17.76
N ARG A 338 -14.20 -12.69 -17.74
CA ARG A 338 -14.74 -13.53 -18.80
C ARG A 338 -15.55 -12.67 -19.75
#